data_AF-A0A369S1F9-F1
#
_entry.id   AF-A0A369S1F9-F1
#
_cell.length_a   1.000
_cell.length_b   1.000
_cell.length_c   1.000
_cell.angle_alpha   90.00
_cell.angle_beta   90.00
_cell.angle_gamma   90.00
#
_symmetry.space_group_name_H-M   'P 1'
#
loop_
_entity.id
_entity.type
_entity.pdbx_description
1 polymer ?
#
loop_
_entity_poly.entity_id
_entity_poly.type
_entity_poly.pdbx_seq_one_letter_code
_entity_poly.pdbx_strand_id
1 'polypeptide(L)'
;VFTQSTQRSVSISSSMSNNTTGESLNILQRLLSEFYNVQTTNKRKREIEQLLANFSQQKDAWRHCICFLNDSQEQGVLMFATRVLEDIVNKKWIGVDANEKREFRSTLPRLLLAKRTDFPIFVRNKLVKVIVDIARLDWPHFYPNFFNDMQEIISEPSTTSLGLYMLLTTSEELIQPRENVIYSRKLELKRLLLNEVPKILSMLSTLLDSLLDKYQVARHITPSTSPTSLRHNETGAVGLDLFSVSPSSYDQNDNSTTENDNIVQKLLRYMPSRQAKSSIQAWNVESKEIAALALQCLADFFSWIPLSSLMTTSLLTTIFGYASFGCQTGDGHQLGTLAMDCINEIVSKNCVPEEFEEFLLKLFQETYQLLQDLVIGQNINFADLDEKYCIRFCNYRNLGHTM
;
A
#
# COMPACT_ATOMS: atom_id res chain seq x y z
N VAL A 1 -1.09 -1.31 -54.81
CA VAL A 1 -1.77 -0.95 -53.54
C VAL A 1 -0.94 -1.34 -52.31
N PHE A 2 -0.47 -2.58 -52.16
CA PHE A 2 0.44 -3.00 -51.06
C PHE A 2 1.79 -2.24 -51.03
N THR A 3 2.32 -1.85 -52.18
CA THR A 3 3.58 -1.08 -52.29
C THR A 3 3.43 0.39 -51.86
N GLN A 4 2.28 1.02 -52.11
CA GLN A 4 2.01 2.41 -51.71
C GLN A 4 1.68 2.56 -50.23
N SER A 5 0.97 1.59 -49.62
CA SER A 5 0.72 1.58 -48.17
C SER A 5 2.00 1.34 -47.37
N THR A 6 2.88 0.46 -47.88
CA THR A 6 4.20 0.20 -47.27
C THR A 6 5.15 1.38 -47.46
N GLN A 7 5.12 2.06 -48.60
CA GLN A 7 5.89 3.29 -48.79
C GLN A 7 5.39 4.43 -47.90
N ARG A 8 4.07 4.66 -47.79
CA ARG A 8 3.52 5.67 -46.86
C ARG A 8 3.84 5.35 -45.40
N SER A 9 3.81 4.08 -45.00
CA SER A 9 4.12 3.72 -43.62
C SER A 9 5.60 3.92 -43.29
N VAL A 10 6.49 3.63 -44.25
CA VAL A 10 7.93 3.95 -44.15
C VAL A 10 8.16 5.47 -44.15
N SER A 11 7.41 6.25 -44.92
CA SER A 11 7.54 7.73 -44.97
C SER A 11 7.09 8.42 -43.67
N ILE A 12 6.06 7.90 -42.98
CA ILE A 12 5.57 8.49 -41.73
C ILE A 12 6.46 8.08 -40.54
N SER A 13 6.97 6.85 -40.56
CA SER A 13 7.94 6.42 -39.54
C SER A 13 9.30 7.11 -39.72
N SER A 14 9.72 7.41 -40.95
CA SER A 14 10.92 8.22 -41.23
C SER A 14 10.71 9.72 -41.01
N SER A 15 9.48 10.24 -41.09
CA SER A 15 9.20 11.63 -40.70
C SER A 15 9.26 11.81 -39.19
N MET A 16 8.75 10.87 -38.38
CA MET A 16 8.87 10.95 -36.92
C MET A 16 10.32 10.88 -36.40
N SER A 17 11.27 10.33 -37.19
CA SER A 17 12.69 10.25 -36.80
C SER A 17 13.50 11.52 -37.08
N ASN A 18 13.07 12.37 -38.01
CA ASN A 18 13.77 13.60 -38.41
C ASN A 18 13.08 14.89 -37.96
N ASN A 19 11.89 14.76 -37.38
CA ASN A 19 11.05 15.88 -36.96
C ASN A 19 11.41 16.36 -35.56
N THR A 20 11.09 17.62 -35.28
CA THR A 20 11.17 18.15 -33.92
C THR A 20 10.24 17.37 -32.99
N THR A 21 10.58 17.25 -31.71
CA THR A 21 9.80 16.45 -30.75
C THR A 21 8.31 16.84 -30.70
N GLY A 22 8.01 18.13 -30.91
CA GLY A 22 6.62 18.63 -30.99
C GLY A 22 5.86 18.19 -32.24
N GLU A 23 6.53 18.04 -33.39
CA GLU A 23 5.91 17.49 -34.60
C GLU A 23 5.61 16.00 -34.45
N SER A 24 6.52 15.23 -33.84
CA SER A 24 6.30 13.82 -33.54
C SER A 24 5.14 13.61 -32.54
N LEU A 25 4.99 14.50 -31.55
CA LEU A 25 3.85 14.48 -30.63
C LEU A 25 2.53 14.73 -31.37
N ASN A 26 2.48 15.75 -32.24
CA ASN A 26 1.29 16.07 -33.04
C ASN A 26 0.88 14.91 -33.97
N ILE A 27 1.85 14.25 -34.60
CA ILE A 27 1.60 13.07 -35.43
C ILE A 27 1.04 11.93 -34.59
N LEU A 28 1.65 11.65 -33.44
CA LEU A 28 1.21 10.59 -32.53
C LEU A 28 -0.22 10.82 -32.02
N GLN A 29 -0.54 12.05 -31.59
CA GLN A 29 -1.88 12.44 -31.16
C GLN A 29 -2.90 12.15 -32.26
N ARG A 30 -2.66 12.64 -33.49
CA ARG A 30 -3.57 12.40 -34.62
C ARG A 30 -3.78 10.92 -34.92
N LEU A 31 -2.70 10.13 -34.91
CA LEU A 31 -2.78 8.69 -35.16
C LEU A 31 -3.58 7.96 -34.07
N LEU A 32 -3.40 8.32 -32.81
CA LEU A 32 -4.14 7.72 -31.70
C LEU A 32 -5.60 8.17 -31.66
N SER A 33 -5.90 9.45 -31.93
CA SER A 33 -7.28 9.91 -32.07
C SER A 33 -7.99 9.20 -33.22
N GLU A 34 -7.30 8.99 -34.36
CA GLU A 34 -7.83 8.19 -35.48
C GLU A 34 -8.04 6.72 -35.07
N PHE A 35 -7.11 6.12 -34.32
CA PHE A 35 -7.20 4.73 -33.87
C PHE A 35 -8.43 4.47 -32.96
N TYR A 36 -8.69 5.37 -32.02
CA TYR A 36 -9.81 5.25 -31.08
C TYR A 36 -11.16 5.71 -31.67
N ASN A 37 -11.18 6.33 -32.84
CA ASN A 37 -12.42 6.71 -33.49
C ASN A 37 -13.22 5.47 -33.93
N VAL A 38 -14.52 5.45 -33.62
CA VAL A 38 -15.47 4.37 -33.93
C VAL A 38 -15.64 4.17 -35.44
N GLN A 39 -15.48 5.24 -36.23
CA GLN A 39 -15.63 5.19 -37.70
C GLN A 39 -14.41 4.63 -38.42
N THR A 40 -13.28 4.43 -37.72
CA THR A 40 -12.04 3.96 -38.33
C THR A 40 -12.12 2.48 -38.66
N THR A 41 -11.86 2.14 -39.92
CA THR A 41 -11.89 0.75 -40.40
C THR A 41 -10.81 -0.12 -39.72
N ASN A 42 -11.09 -1.41 -39.54
CA ASN A 42 -10.13 -2.36 -38.95
C ASN A 42 -8.81 -2.44 -39.74
N LYS A 43 -8.88 -2.30 -41.07
CA LYS A 43 -7.67 -2.23 -41.92
C LYS A 43 -6.81 -1.02 -41.54
N ARG A 44 -7.43 0.15 -41.37
CA ARG A 44 -6.73 1.37 -40.99
C ARG A 44 -6.16 1.29 -39.57
N LYS A 45 -6.89 0.70 -38.63
CA LYS A 45 -6.38 0.44 -37.27
C LYS A 45 -5.10 -0.40 -37.28
N ARG A 46 -5.06 -1.48 -38.08
CA ARG A 46 -3.84 -2.31 -38.26
C ARG A 46 -2.68 -1.54 -38.89
N GLU A 47 -2.94 -0.65 -39.84
CA GLU A 47 -1.91 0.21 -40.43
C GLU A 47 -1.32 1.17 -39.38
N ILE A 48 -2.18 1.76 -38.53
CA ILE A 48 -1.74 2.62 -37.42
C ILE A 48 -0.91 1.83 -36.40
N GLU A 49 -1.35 0.62 -36.03
CA GLU A 49 -0.57 -0.26 -35.13
C GLU A 49 0.83 -0.57 -35.68
N GLN A 50 0.94 -0.84 -36.98
CA GLN A 50 2.23 -1.06 -37.64
C GLN A 50 3.12 0.19 -37.59
N LEU A 51 2.55 1.38 -37.81
CA LEU A 51 3.27 2.65 -37.68
C LEU A 51 3.81 2.85 -36.26
N LEU A 52 2.97 2.63 -35.25
CA LEU A 52 3.35 2.75 -33.84
C LEU A 52 4.40 1.72 -33.43
N ALA A 53 4.30 0.49 -33.96
CA ALA A 53 5.29 -0.56 -33.75
C ALA A 53 6.64 -0.24 -34.41
N ASN A 54 6.63 0.38 -35.59
CA ASN A 54 7.86 0.83 -36.24
C ASN A 54 8.52 1.97 -35.45
N PHE A 55 7.74 2.92 -34.93
CA PHE A 55 8.24 3.98 -34.08
C PHE A 55 8.89 3.43 -32.80
N SER A 56 8.24 2.50 -32.10
CA SER A 56 8.77 1.93 -30.85
C SER A 56 10.06 1.08 -31.02
N GLN A 57 10.42 0.74 -32.26
CA GLN A 57 11.67 0.05 -32.58
C GLN A 57 12.85 1.01 -32.80
N GLN A 58 12.60 2.31 -32.97
CA GLN A 58 13.66 3.29 -33.18
C GLN A 58 14.53 3.46 -31.93
N LYS A 59 15.83 3.72 -32.13
CA LYS A 59 16.81 3.82 -31.03
C LYS A 59 16.46 4.94 -30.03
N ASP A 60 16.06 6.11 -30.53
CA ASP A 60 15.71 7.28 -29.72
C ASP A 60 14.22 7.40 -29.39
N ALA A 61 13.42 6.36 -29.64
CA ALA A 61 11.98 6.37 -29.37
C ALA A 61 11.68 6.69 -27.90
N TRP A 62 12.52 6.21 -26.97
CA TRP A 62 12.32 6.40 -25.55
C TRP A 62 12.46 7.87 -25.10
N ARG A 63 13.38 8.63 -25.71
CA ARG A 63 13.55 10.07 -25.41
C ARG A 63 12.31 10.85 -25.84
N HIS A 64 11.77 10.52 -27.01
CA HIS A 64 10.50 11.07 -27.47
C HIS A 64 9.35 10.69 -26.54
N CYS A 65 9.27 9.45 -26.07
CA CYS A 65 8.27 9.02 -25.10
C CYS A 65 8.35 9.80 -23.78
N ILE A 66 9.55 10.12 -23.28
CA ILE A 66 9.71 10.98 -22.09
C ILE A 66 9.15 12.38 -22.35
N CYS A 67 9.44 12.98 -23.51
CA CYS A 67 8.85 14.27 -23.88
C CYS A 67 7.32 14.19 -24.01
N PHE A 68 6.79 13.14 -24.62
CA PHE A 68 5.34 12.94 -24.73
C PHE A 68 4.66 12.84 -23.36
N LEU A 69 5.30 12.20 -22.38
CA LEU A 69 4.80 12.16 -21.01
C LEU A 69 4.84 13.52 -20.31
N ASN A 70 5.77 14.40 -20.68
CA ASN A 70 5.87 15.74 -20.10
C ASN A 70 4.87 16.73 -20.72
N ASP A 71 4.67 16.62 -22.03
CA ASP A 71 3.99 17.64 -22.84
C ASP A 71 2.52 17.30 -23.15
N SER A 72 2.12 16.03 -23.08
CA SER A 72 0.77 15.59 -23.42
C SER A 72 -0.13 15.38 -22.20
N GLN A 73 -1.42 15.61 -22.38
CA GLN A 73 -2.48 15.23 -21.42
C GLN A 73 -3.41 14.13 -21.97
N GLU A 74 -3.22 13.75 -23.23
CA GLU A 74 -4.02 12.71 -23.90
C GLU A 74 -3.70 11.33 -23.33
N GLN A 75 -4.69 10.68 -22.70
CA GLN A 75 -4.54 9.38 -22.06
C GLN A 75 -3.95 8.30 -22.98
N GLY A 76 -4.36 8.28 -24.26
CA GLY A 76 -3.83 7.35 -25.26
C GLY A 76 -2.33 7.55 -25.51
N VAL A 77 -1.88 8.81 -25.59
CA VAL A 77 -0.47 9.16 -25.78
C VAL A 77 0.35 8.76 -24.56
N LEU A 78 -0.13 9.07 -23.36
CA LEU A 78 0.54 8.74 -22.11
C LEU A 78 0.67 7.22 -21.94
N MET A 79 -0.37 6.46 -22.26
CA MET A 79 -0.33 5.00 -22.25
C MET A 79 0.65 4.43 -23.25
N PHE A 80 0.61 4.91 -24.49
CA PHE A 80 1.54 4.47 -25.52
C PHE A 80 2.98 4.73 -25.11
N ALA A 81 3.28 5.96 -24.66
CA ALA A 81 4.63 6.34 -24.24
C ALA A 81 5.12 5.45 -23.07
N THR A 82 4.29 5.24 -22.04
CA THR A 82 4.67 4.40 -20.90
C THR A 82 4.85 2.93 -21.31
N ARG A 83 4.02 2.42 -22.24
CA ARG A 83 4.13 1.06 -22.77
C ARG A 83 5.43 0.83 -23.55
N VAL A 84 5.86 1.81 -24.34
CA VAL A 84 7.14 1.76 -25.06
C VAL A 84 8.31 1.70 -24.07
N LEU A 85 8.28 2.52 -23.02
CA LEU A 85 9.32 2.50 -21.98
C LEU A 85 9.37 1.15 -21.25
N GLU A 86 8.21 0.59 -20.88
CA GLU A 86 8.12 -0.75 -20.28
C GLU A 86 8.68 -1.84 -21.21
N ASP A 87 8.32 -1.84 -22.50
CA ASP A 87 8.83 -2.83 -23.45
C ASP A 87 10.36 -2.74 -23.63
N ILE A 88 10.95 -1.55 -23.54
CA ILE A 88 12.41 -1.37 -23.59
C ILE A 88 13.07 -1.98 -22.35
N VAL A 89 12.55 -1.67 -21.16
CA VAL A 89 13.07 -2.21 -19.88
C VAL A 89 12.92 -3.74 -19.83
N ASN A 90 11.78 -4.28 -20.25
CA ASN A 90 11.52 -5.70 -20.04
C ASN A 90 12.10 -6.59 -21.15
N LYS A 91 12.30 -6.06 -22.37
CA LYS A 91 12.75 -6.88 -23.52
C LYS A 91 14.11 -6.51 -24.08
N LYS A 92 14.56 -5.27 -23.91
CA LYS A 92 15.75 -4.74 -24.59
C LYS A 92 16.83 -4.21 -23.65
N TRP A 93 16.61 -4.24 -22.33
CA TRP A 93 17.50 -3.60 -21.35
C TRP A 93 18.96 -4.02 -21.45
N ILE A 94 19.25 -5.29 -21.73
CA ILE A 94 20.63 -5.77 -21.88
C ILE A 94 21.38 -5.02 -22.99
N GLY A 95 20.71 -4.70 -24.10
CA GLY A 95 21.28 -4.00 -25.25
C GLY A 95 21.27 -2.46 -25.15
N VAL A 96 20.67 -1.88 -24.11
CA VAL A 96 20.67 -0.43 -23.88
C VAL A 96 22.03 0.01 -23.33
N ASP A 97 22.54 1.13 -23.84
CA ASP A 97 23.84 1.69 -23.44
C ASP A 97 23.86 2.13 -21.97
N ALA A 98 25.04 2.12 -21.33
CA ALA A 98 25.19 2.48 -19.92
C ALA A 98 24.78 3.93 -19.62
N ASN A 99 25.01 4.88 -20.53
CA ASN A 99 24.59 6.26 -20.35
C ASN A 99 23.07 6.39 -20.45
N GLU A 100 22.46 5.70 -21.41
CA GLU A 100 20.99 5.67 -21.56
C GLU A 100 20.34 5.06 -20.32
N LYS A 101 20.84 3.92 -19.81
CA LYS A 101 20.36 3.33 -18.55
C LYS A 101 20.42 4.30 -17.38
N ARG A 102 21.50 5.09 -17.29
CA ARG A 102 21.63 6.13 -16.27
C ARG A 102 20.57 7.22 -16.44
N GLU A 103 20.33 7.68 -17.67
CA GLU A 103 19.29 8.67 -17.97
C GLU A 103 17.89 8.16 -17.61
N PHE A 104 17.58 6.89 -17.88
CA PHE A 104 16.33 6.25 -17.43
C PHE A 104 16.17 6.32 -15.91
N ARG A 105 17.20 5.87 -15.17
CA ARG A 105 17.21 5.84 -13.70
C ARG A 105 17.07 7.23 -13.09
N SER A 106 17.62 8.28 -13.70
CA SER A 106 17.48 9.65 -13.19
C SER A 106 16.19 10.33 -13.63
N THR A 107 15.69 10.05 -14.83
CA THR A 107 14.63 10.85 -15.44
C THR A 107 13.24 10.34 -15.10
N LEU A 108 13.01 9.02 -15.08
CA LEU A 108 11.67 8.49 -14.80
C LEU A 108 11.18 8.78 -13.38
N PRO A 109 11.98 8.60 -12.30
CA PRO A 109 11.55 8.96 -10.95
C PRO A 109 11.27 10.46 -10.81
N ARG A 110 12.15 11.30 -11.37
CA ARG A 110 11.96 12.77 -11.37
C ARG A 110 10.69 13.19 -12.11
N LEU A 111 10.41 12.59 -13.26
CA LEU A 111 9.20 12.83 -14.03
C LEU A 111 7.95 12.40 -13.26
N LEU A 112 7.98 11.20 -12.66
CA LEU A 112 6.90 10.67 -11.83
C LEU A 112 6.55 11.64 -10.69
N LEU A 113 7.55 12.13 -9.96
CA LEU A 113 7.34 13.04 -8.83
C LEU A 113 6.85 14.42 -9.27
N ALA A 114 7.40 14.96 -10.37
CA ALA A 114 7.04 16.27 -10.92
C ALA A 114 5.59 16.30 -11.44
N LYS A 115 5.12 15.20 -12.05
CA LYS A 115 3.81 15.09 -12.71
C LYS A 115 2.81 14.20 -11.95
N ARG A 116 3.07 13.90 -10.67
CA ARG A 116 2.29 12.91 -9.88
C ARG A 116 0.79 13.19 -9.79
N THR A 117 0.40 14.46 -9.79
CA THR A 117 -1.01 14.92 -9.74
C THR A 117 -1.62 15.07 -11.13
N ASP A 118 -0.79 15.32 -12.14
CA ASP A 118 -1.22 15.49 -13.54
C ASP A 118 -1.49 14.15 -14.20
N PHE A 119 -0.74 13.11 -13.82
CA PHE A 119 -0.90 11.79 -14.40
C PHE A 119 -2.18 11.08 -13.93
N PRO A 120 -2.96 10.51 -14.87
CA PRO A 120 -3.99 9.55 -14.51
C PRO A 120 -3.40 8.39 -13.71
N ILE A 121 -4.16 7.84 -12.76
CA ILE A 121 -3.71 6.79 -11.82
C ILE A 121 -3.08 5.61 -12.56
N PHE A 122 -3.67 5.17 -13.68
CA PHE A 122 -3.14 4.04 -14.44
C PHE A 122 -1.76 4.34 -15.07
N VAL A 123 -1.48 5.60 -15.48
CA VAL A 123 -0.16 6.01 -16.01
C VAL A 123 0.85 6.05 -14.87
N ARG A 124 0.47 6.66 -13.75
CA ARG A 124 1.29 6.76 -12.54
C ARG A 124 1.72 5.37 -12.06
N ASN A 125 0.76 4.45 -11.91
CA ASN A 125 1.00 3.08 -11.44
C ASN A 125 1.87 2.30 -12.43
N LYS A 126 1.64 2.49 -13.73
CA LYS A 126 2.47 1.89 -14.77
C LYS A 126 3.91 2.41 -14.74
N LEU A 127 4.11 3.71 -14.54
CA LEU A 127 5.44 4.31 -14.46
C LEU A 127 6.19 3.85 -13.20
N VAL A 128 5.50 3.73 -12.05
CA VAL A 128 6.05 3.09 -10.84
C VAL A 128 6.56 1.69 -11.15
N LYS A 129 5.73 0.87 -11.82
CA LYS A 129 6.14 -0.48 -12.24
C LYS A 129 7.39 -0.46 -13.12
N VAL A 130 7.47 0.44 -14.11
CA VAL A 130 8.67 0.55 -14.96
C VAL A 130 9.92 0.90 -14.15
N ILE A 131 9.81 1.79 -13.16
CA ILE A 131 10.94 2.15 -12.28
C ILE A 131 11.37 0.95 -11.43
N VAL A 132 10.41 0.18 -10.90
CA VAL A 132 10.69 -1.05 -10.14
C VAL A 132 11.29 -2.14 -11.03
N ASP A 133 10.82 -2.29 -12.27
CA ASP A 133 11.39 -3.22 -13.25
C ASP A 133 12.86 -2.87 -13.56
N ILE A 134 13.22 -1.57 -13.61
CA ILE A 134 14.62 -1.15 -13.73
C ILE A 134 15.42 -1.56 -12.48
N ALA A 135 14.87 -1.37 -11.27
CA ALA A 135 15.54 -1.79 -10.05
C ALA A 135 15.73 -3.31 -9.99
N ARG A 136 14.75 -4.10 -10.43
CA ARG A 136 14.86 -5.56 -10.57
C ARG A 136 16.07 -5.97 -11.42
N LEU A 137 16.43 -5.18 -12.42
CA LEU A 137 17.56 -5.45 -13.31
C LEU A 137 18.90 -4.92 -12.76
N ASP A 138 18.90 -3.74 -12.14
CA ASP A 138 20.12 -2.96 -11.89
C ASP A 138 20.51 -2.78 -10.41
N TRP A 139 19.59 -3.01 -9.47
CA TRP A 139 19.86 -2.89 -8.04
C TRP A 139 20.68 -4.10 -7.54
N PRO A 140 21.73 -3.94 -6.73
CA PRO A 140 22.18 -2.72 -6.06
C PRO A 140 23.33 -2.01 -6.79
N HIS A 141 24.00 -2.67 -7.73
CA HIS A 141 25.26 -2.18 -8.29
C HIS A 141 25.12 -0.92 -9.14
N PHE A 142 24.11 -0.88 -10.02
CA PHE A 142 23.91 0.25 -10.93
C PHE A 142 22.79 1.18 -10.50
N TYR A 143 21.99 0.78 -9.50
CA TYR A 143 20.94 1.59 -8.92
C TYR A 143 20.96 1.56 -7.37
N PRO A 144 22.08 1.97 -6.72
CA PRO A 144 22.27 1.77 -5.28
C PRO A 144 21.28 2.54 -4.40
N ASN A 145 20.85 3.73 -4.83
CA ASN A 145 19.98 4.61 -4.03
C ASN A 145 18.50 4.23 -4.08
N PHE A 146 18.10 3.22 -4.87
CA PHE A 146 16.71 2.86 -5.10
C PHE A 146 15.86 2.76 -3.82
N PHE A 147 16.34 2.07 -2.79
CA PHE A 147 15.62 1.94 -1.52
C PHE A 147 15.66 3.19 -0.66
N ASN A 148 16.72 3.99 -0.73
CA ASN A 148 16.83 5.24 0.03
C ASN A 148 15.87 6.29 -0.54
N ASP A 149 15.85 6.42 -1.86
CA ASP A 149 14.95 7.32 -2.58
C ASP A 149 13.47 6.93 -2.29
N MET A 150 13.17 5.63 -2.24
CA MET A 150 11.83 5.15 -1.88
C MET A 150 11.44 5.49 -0.44
N GLN A 151 12.36 5.34 0.53
CA GLN A 151 12.11 5.72 1.93
C GLN A 151 11.88 7.23 2.08
N GLU A 152 12.61 8.05 1.32
CA GLU A 152 12.41 9.50 1.28
C GLU A 152 11.01 9.86 0.75
N ILE A 153 10.58 9.22 -0.35
CA ILE A 153 9.23 9.39 -0.92
C ILE A 153 8.13 8.98 0.07
N ILE A 154 8.35 7.92 0.85
CA ILE A 154 7.38 7.46 1.87
C ILE A 154 7.29 8.45 3.03
N SER A 155 8.43 8.99 3.45
CA SER A 155 8.53 9.89 4.62
C SER A 155 7.87 11.25 4.38
N GLU A 156 7.83 11.71 3.13
CA GLU A 156 7.21 12.98 2.74
C GLU A 156 5.68 12.87 2.66
N PRO A 157 4.90 13.62 3.47
CA PRO A 157 3.44 13.46 3.57
C PRO A 157 2.70 13.59 2.23
N SER A 158 3.18 14.45 1.33
CA SER A 158 2.55 14.69 0.03
C SER A 158 2.80 13.57 -1.00
N THR A 159 3.71 12.63 -0.70
CA THR A 159 4.07 11.52 -1.57
C THR A 159 3.99 10.15 -0.90
N THR A 160 3.65 10.08 0.39
CA THR A 160 3.58 8.83 1.16
C THR A 160 2.76 7.75 0.46
N SER A 161 1.56 8.09 -0.04
CA SER A 161 0.69 7.13 -0.75
C SER A 161 1.36 6.55 -2.00
N LEU A 162 2.06 7.38 -2.78
CA LEU A 162 2.84 6.93 -3.94
C LEU A 162 4.02 6.05 -3.52
N GLY A 163 4.73 6.43 -2.46
CA GLY A 163 5.85 5.67 -1.91
C GLY A 163 5.43 4.28 -1.42
N LEU A 164 4.30 4.18 -0.71
CA LEU A 164 3.75 2.90 -0.26
C LEU A 164 3.31 2.02 -1.44
N TYR A 165 2.67 2.60 -2.46
CA TYR A 165 2.34 1.86 -3.68
C TYR A 165 3.60 1.35 -4.40
N MET A 166 4.66 2.15 -4.42
CA MET A 166 5.97 1.75 -4.97
C MET A 166 6.63 0.64 -4.15
N LEU A 167 6.53 0.68 -2.83
CA LEU A 167 7.00 -0.37 -1.92
C LEU A 167 6.26 -1.71 -2.15
N LEU A 168 4.94 -1.66 -2.26
CA LEU A 168 4.12 -2.83 -2.56
C LEU A 168 4.52 -3.45 -3.91
N THR A 169 4.60 -2.61 -4.96
CA THR A 169 5.05 -3.03 -6.29
C THR A 169 6.46 -3.63 -6.26
N THR A 170 7.34 -3.08 -5.41
CA THR A 170 8.71 -3.57 -5.23
C THR A 170 8.71 -4.98 -4.63
N SER A 171 7.90 -5.24 -3.60
CA SER A 171 7.80 -6.57 -3.01
C SER A 171 7.30 -7.60 -4.04
N GLU A 172 6.22 -7.27 -4.76
CA GLU A 172 5.65 -8.13 -5.80
C GLU A 172 6.67 -8.46 -6.91
N GLU A 173 7.30 -7.45 -7.51
CA GLU A 173 8.13 -7.64 -8.71
C GLU A 173 9.55 -8.15 -8.40
N LEU A 174 10.07 -8.00 -7.18
CA LEU A 174 11.39 -8.51 -6.80
C LEU A 174 11.32 -9.93 -6.23
N ILE A 175 10.27 -10.27 -5.48
CA ILE A 175 10.10 -11.61 -4.88
C ILE A 175 9.37 -12.56 -5.81
N GLN A 176 8.33 -12.09 -6.51
CA GLN A 176 7.52 -12.87 -7.43
C GLN A 176 7.45 -12.20 -8.81
N PRO A 177 8.59 -12.02 -9.50
CA PRO A 177 8.60 -11.39 -10.81
C PRO A 177 7.68 -12.14 -11.77
N ARG A 178 6.81 -11.40 -12.47
CA ARG A 178 5.92 -11.97 -13.50
C ARG A 178 6.68 -12.40 -14.76
N GLU A 179 7.86 -11.84 -14.95
CA GLU A 179 8.72 -12.08 -16.10
C GLU A 179 9.74 -13.18 -15.81
N ASN A 180 10.28 -13.80 -16.87
CA ASN A 180 11.28 -14.85 -16.79
C ASN A 180 12.64 -14.28 -16.32
N VAL A 181 12.74 -14.00 -15.02
CA VAL A 181 14.00 -13.63 -14.36
C VAL A 181 14.79 -14.89 -14.06
N ILE A 182 16.11 -14.83 -14.30
CA ILE A 182 17.02 -15.95 -14.03
C ILE A 182 16.99 -16.27 -12.52
N TYR A 183 16.96 -17.56 -12.18
CA TYR A 183 16.82 -18.03 -10.81
C TYR A 183 17.88 -17.44 -9.84
N SER A 184 19.13 -17.32 -10.27
CA SER A 184 20.21 -16.71 -9.47
C SER A 184 19.90 -15.26 -9.09
N ARG A 185 19.37 -14.49 -10.04
CA ARG A 185 18.96 -13.10 -9.82
C ARG A 185 17.79 -13.00 -8.85
N LYS A 186 16.82 -13.92 -8.94
CA LYS A 186 15.70 -14.00 -7.99
C LYS A 186 16.20 -14.24 -6.55
N LEU A 187 17.15 -15.16 -6.38
CA LEU A 187 17.73 -15.46 -5.07
C LEU A 187 18.50 -14.26 -4.51
N GLU A 188 19.28 -13.59 -5.36
CA GLU A 188 20.02 -12.38 -5.00
C GLU A 188 19.08 -11.27 -4.54
N LEU A 189 18.05 -10.93 -5.34
CA LEU A 189 17.05 -9.91 -5.01
C LEU A 189 16.33 -10.21 -3.71
N LYS A 190 15.92 -11.47 -3.49
CA LYS A 190 15.30 -11.89 -2.23
C LYS A 190 16.23 -11.66 -1.04
N ARG A 191 17.50 -12.04 -1.16
CA ARG A 191 18.50 -11.82 -0.09
C ARG A 191 18.69 -10.34 0.21
N LEU A 192 18.82 -9.53 -0.84
CA LEU A 192 19.01 -8.09 -0.67
C LEU A 192 17.78 -7.43 -0.05
N LEU A 193 16.56 -7.81 -0.50
CA LEU A 193 15.33 -7.27 0.06
C LEU A 193 15.15 -7.67 1.52
N LEU A 194 15.47 -8.91 1.89
CA LEU A 194 15.45 -9.38 3.28
C LEU A 194 16.33 -8.50 4.21
N ASN A 195 17.44 -7.96 3.70
CA ASN A 195 18.29 -7.06 4.50
C ASN A 195 17.63 -5.69 4.76
N GLU A 196 16.73 -5.25 3.89
CA GLU A 196 15.99 -3.98 4.06
C GLU A 196 14.69 -4.16 4.86
N VAL A 197 14.17 -5.39 5.00
CA VAL A 197 12.91 -5.69 5.72
C VAL A 197 12.85 -5.08 7.13
N PRO A 198 13.86 -5.17 8.00
CA PRO A 198 13.77 -4.59 9.35
C PRO A 198 13.48 -3.08 9.32
N LYS A 199 14.11 -2.33 8.40
CA LYS A 199 13.87 -0.90 8.22
C LYS A 199 12.48 -0.63 7.67
N ILE A 200 12.04 -1.44 6.70
CA ILE A 200 10.71 -1.33 6.09
C ILE A 200 9.63 -1.54 7.16
N LEU A 201 9.74 -2.59 7.98
CA LEU A 201 8.76 -2.88 9.03
C LEU A 201 8.74 -1.78 10.10
N SER A 202 9.90 -1.26 10.51
CA SER A 202 9.99 -0.16 11.46
C SER A 202 9.33 1.13 10.93
N MET A 203 9.57 1.46 9.65
CA MET A 203 8.94 2.60 8.98
C MET A 203 7.42 2.44 8.86
N LEU A 204 6.94 1.27 8.44
CA LEU A 204 5.50 0.98 8.34
C LEU A 204 4.82 1.00 9.72
N SER A 205 5.45 0.44 10.75
CA SER A 205 4.95 0.50 12.13
C SER A 205 4.81 1.95 12.60
N THR A 206 5.87 2.75 12.47
CA THR A 206 5.88 4.15 12.90
C THR A 206 4.82 4.98 12.16
N LEU A 207 4.65 4.72 10.87
CA LEU A 207 3.63 5.38 10.06
C LEU A 207 2.23 5.03 10.56
N LEU A 208 1.92 3.74 10.75
CA LEU A 208 0.62 3.27 11.24
C LEU A 208 0.34 3.77 12.66
N ASP A 209 1.32 3.72 13.56
CA ASP A 209 1.19 4.26 14.92
C ASP A 209 0.84 5.75 14.88
N SER A 210 1.55 6.54 14.07
CA SER A 210 1.30 7.98 13.95
C SER A 210 -0.10 8.29 13.41
N LEU A 211 -0.65 7.45 12.53
CA LEU A 211 -2.00 7.62 11.97
C LEU A 211 -3.06 7.21 12.99
N LEU A 212 -2.81 6.13 13.75
CA LEU A 212 -3.69 5.66 14.81
C LEU A 212 -3.76 6.68 15.96
N ASP A 213 -2.62 7.24 16.37
CA ASP A 213 -2.54 8.29 17.40
C ASP A 213 -3.30 9.55 16.98
N LYS A 214 -3.12 10.01 15.74
CA LYS A 214 -3.88 11.16 15.18
C LYS A 214 -5.38 10.91 15.25
N TYR A 215 -5.83 9.70 14.92
CA TYR A 215 -7.23 9.32 15.00
C TYR A 215 -7.75 9.26 16.46
N GLN A 216 -6.94 8.78 17.41
CA GLN A 216 -7.31 8.78 18.82
C GLN A 216 -7.42 10.19 19.39
N VAL A 217 -6.44 11.05 19.13
CA VAL A 217 -6.42 12.45 19.60
C VAL A 217 -7.62 13.23 19.05
N ALA A 218 -7.97 13.02 17.77
CA ALA A 218 -9.16 13.59 17.15
C ALA A 218 -10.46 13.23 17.89
N ARG A 219 -10.56 12.02 18.46
CA ARG A 219 -11.72 11.58 19.26
C ARG A 219 -11.81 12.22 20.65
N HIS A 220 -10.70 12.69 21.21
CA HIS A 220 -10.65 13.21 22.58
C HIS A 220 -10.77 14.74 22.70
N ILE A 221 -10.69 15.50 21.61
CA ILE A 221 -10.61 16.98 21.63
C ILE A 221 -12.00 17.68 21.56
N THR A 222 -13.10 17.00 21.23
CA THR A 222 -14.43 17.65 21.22
C THR A 222 -15.04 17.74 22.64
N PRO A 223 -15.22 18.94 23.23
CA PRO A 223 -15.82 19.07 24.56
C PRO A 223 -17.33 18.88 24.47
N SER A 224 -17.87 18.01 25.32
CA SER A 224 -19.30 17.92 25.63
C SER A 224 -19.81 19.28 26.12
N THR A 225 -20.72 19.91 25.37
CA THR A 225 -21.50 21.05 25.86
C THR A 225 -22.98 20.66 25.97
N SER A 226 -23.52 20.81 27.19
CA SER A 226 -24.91 21.15 27.58
C SER A 226 -25.68 20.05 28.35
N PRO A 227 -26.69 20.41 29.17
CA PRO A 227 -26.56 20.42 30.63
C PRO A 227 -27.50 19.41 31.30
N THR A 228 -27.20 19.07 32.54
CA THR A 228 -28.04 18.24 33.42
C THR A 228 -29.42 18.88 33.63
N SER A 229 -30.49 18.26 33.12
CA SER A 229 -31.84 18.45 33.67
C SER A 229 -32.33 17.14 34.26
N LEU A 230 -32.46 17.15 35.58
CA LEU A 230 -33.14 16.12 36.36
C LEU A 230 -34.54 15.81 35.80
N ARG A 231 -34.88 14.52 35.68
CA ARG A 231 -36.25 14.08 35.89
C ARG A 231 -36.33 12.62 36.34
N HIS A 232 -36.82 12.46 37.57
CA HIS A 232 -37.43 11.25 38.13
C HIS A 232 -38.48 10.65 37.18
N ASN A 233 -38.45 9.33 36.97
CA ASN A 233 -39.53 8.46 37.43
C ASN A 233 -39.17 6.97 37.26
N GLU A 234 -39.45 6.23 38.32
CA GLU A 234 -39.40 4.78 38.48
C GLU A 234 -40.31 4.11 37.43
N THR A 235 -39.97 2.94 36.88
CA THR A 235 -40.22 1.64 37.53
C THR A 235 -39.68 0.49 36.68
N GLY A 236 -39.04 -0.48 37.33
CA GLY A 236 -39.11 -1.90 36.96
C GLY A 236 -38.03 -2.50 36.05
N ALA A 237 -36.88 -2.89 36.61
CA ALA A 237 -36.21 -4.15 36.28
C ALA A 237 -35.11 -4.48 37.31
N VAL A 238 -35.34 -5.60 38.00
CA VAL A 238 -34.41 -6.49 38.74
C VAL A 238 -32.90 -6.25 38.51
N GLY A 239 -32.21 -6.00 39.63
CA GLY A 239 -30.77 -5.81 39.67
C GLY A 239 -29.96 -7.09 39.58
N LEU A 240 -28.75 -6.94 39.03
CA LEU A 240 -27.56 -7.75 39.28
C LEU A 240 -26.36 -6.81 39.21
N ASP A 241 -26.08 -6.12 40.31
CA ASP A 241 -24.79 -5.46 40.53
C ASP A 241 -23.76 -6.55 40.81
N LEU A 242 -22.84 -6.76 39.87
CA LEU A 242 -21.63 -7.53 40.14
C LEU A 242 -20.42 -6.79 39.55
N PHE A 243 -19.52 -6.42 40.46
CA PHE A 243 -18.22 -5.76 40.29
C PHE A 243 -18.22 -4.23 40.26
N SER A 244 -18.48 -3.64 41.43
CA SER A 244 -17.81 -2.41 41.85
C SER A 244 -16.53 -2.78 42.61
N VAL A 245 -15.37 -2.33 42.13
CA VAL A 245 -14.12 -2.32 42.92
C VAL A 245 -13.70 -0.87 43.05
N SER A 246 -13.87 -0.32 44.25
CA SER A 246 -13.23 0.92 44.67
C SER A 246 -11.88 0.59 45.34
N PRO A 247 -10.86 1.47 45.23
CA PRO A 247 -9.53 1.19 45.72
C PRO A 247 -9.43 1.51 47.22
N SER A 248 -8.82 0.61 48.00
CA SER A 248 -8.45 0.88 49.39
C SER A 248 -6.93 0.89 49.57
N SER A 249 -6.53 1.90 50.32
CA SER A 249 -5.21 2.38 50.73
C SER A 249 -4.34 1.46 51.61
N TYR A 250 -3.03 1.53 51.36
CA TYR A 250 -1.85 1.31 52.25
C TYR A 250 -1.55 -0.11 52.77
N ASP A 251 -0.39 -0.69 52.41
CA ASP A 251 0.89 -0.47 53.12
C ASP A 251 2.14 -0.97 52.34
N GLN A 252 3.30 -0.45 52.74
CA GLN A 252 4.61 -0.47 52.06
C GLN A 252 5.36 -1.83 52.07
N ASN A 253 5.95 -2.18 50.92
CA ASN A 253 7.34 -2.65 50.69
C ASN A 253 7.39 -3.68 49.56
N ASP A 254 7.86 -3.25 48.38
CA ASP A 254 8.99 -3.89 47.72
C ASP A 254 9.39 -3.12 46.45
N ASN A 255 10.68 -2.80 46.36
CA ASN A 255 11.32 -2.17 45.22
C ASN A 255 11.57 -3.22 44.12
N SER A 256 10.66 -3.36 43.17
CA SER A 256 10.97 -3.79 41.79
C SER A 256 9.69 -3.76 40.95
N THR A 257 9.79 -3.29 39.70
CA THR A 257 8.77 -3.31 38.60
C THR A 257 8.06 -1.99 38.25
N THR A 258 8.81 -0.93 37.99
CA THR A 258 8.25 0.35 37.46
C THR A 258 8.18 0.40 35.92
N GLU A 259 8.47 -0.68 35.20
CA GLU A 259 8.37 -0.72 33.73
C GLU A 259 7.05 -1.35 33.22
N ASN A 260 6.51 -2.36 33.92
CA ASN A 260 5.28 -3.06 33.46
C ASN A 260 4.00 -2.24 33.67
N ASP A 261 3.91 -1.41 34.71
CA ASP A 261 2.72 -0.57 34.94
C ASP A 261 2.57 0.54 33.91
N ASN A 262 3.67 0.99 33.30
CA ASN A 262 3.63 1.93 32.18
C ASN A 262 3.08 1.30 30.90
N ILE A 263 3.25 -0.01 30.73
CA ILE A 263 2.69 -0.75 29.59
C ILE A 263 1.19 -0.91 29.79
N VAL A 264 0.72 -1.34 30.97
CA VAL A 264 -0.71 -1.48 31.26
C VAL A 264 -1.46 -0.14 31.14
N GLN A 265 -0.86 0.96 31.58
CA GLN A 265 -1.46 2.28 31.39
C GLN A 265 -1.42 2.79 29.94
N LYS A 266 -0.36 2.46 29.18
CA LYS A 266 -0.35 2.69 27.72
C LYS A 266 -1.44 1.86 27.04
N LEU A 267 -1.64 0.60 27.45
CA LEU A 267 -2.66 -0.32 26.94
C LEU A 267 -4.10 0.14 27.25
N LEU A 268 -4.36 0.65 28.45
CA LEU A 268 -5.64 1.27 28.82
C LEU A 268 -5.90 2.56 28.00
N ARG A 269 -4.85 3.25 27.56
CA ARG A 269 -4.95 4.41 26.67
C ARG A 269 -5.40 4.06 25.24
N TYR A 270 -5.14 2.83 24.79
CA TYR A 270 -5.63 2.30 23.51
C TYR A 270 -7.10 1.85 23.56
N MET A 271 -7.76 1.90 24.73
CA MET A 271 -9.19 1.57 24.83
C MET A 271 -10.07 2.71 24.28
N PRO A 272 -10.95 2.46 23.30
CA PRO A 272 -12.04 3.37 23.00
C PRO A 272 -12.98 3.41 24.22
N SER A 273 -13.07 4.55 24.89
CA SER A 273 -14.12 4.76 25.88
C SER A 273 -15.48 4.51 25.22
N ARG A 274 -16.23 3.53 25.75
CA ARG A 274 -17.49 2.97 25.22
C ARG A 274 -18.71 3.93 25.25
N GLN A 275 -18.49 5.24 25.23
CA GLN A 275 -19.58 6.22 25.21
C GLN A 275 -19.26 7.35 24.24
N ALA A 276 -19.77 7.23 23.00
CA ALA A 276 -20.27 8.37 22.23
C ALA A 276 -20.96 7.87 20.95
N LYS A 277 -22.28 7.65 21.03
CA LYS A 277 -23.15 7.91 19.87
C LYS A 277 -23.12 9.43 19.62
N SER A 278 -22.09 9.91 18.96
CA SER A 278 -22.11 11.24 18.34
C SER A 278 -21.09 11.26 17.21
N SER A 279 -21.64 11.43 16.02
CA SER A 279 -20.98 11.66 14.75
C SER A 279 -19.76 12.59 14.85
N ILE A 280 -18.76 12.30 14.01
CA ILE A 280 -17.76 13.22 13.42
C ILE A 280 -16.43 13.41 14.20
N GLN A 281 -15.43 12.60 13.85
CA GLN A 281 -14.47 12.96 12.79
C GLN A 281 -14.17 11.69 11.98
N ALA A 282 -14.74 11.59 10.78
CA ALA A 282 -14.35 10.55 9.84
C ALA A 282 -12.85 10.73 9.57
N TRP A 283 -12.07 9.65 9.66
CA TRP A 283 -10.69 9.68 9.15
C TRP A 283 -10.67 10.43 7.81
N ASN A 284 -9.69 11.32 7.62
CA ASN A 284 -9.47 11.89 6.30
C ASN A 284 -9.28 10.74 5.29
N VAL A 285 -9.91 10.85 4.12
CA VAL A 285 -9.87 9.83 3.06
C VAL A 285 -8.42 9.46 2.74
N GLU A 286 -7.54 10.45 2.66
CA GLU A 286 -6.11 10.26 2.43
C GLU A 286 -5.43 9.45 3.55
N SER A 287 -5.72 9.72 4.82
CA SER A 287 -5.16 8.96 5.94
C SER A 287 -5.65 7.51 5.98
N LYS A 288 -6.90 7.26 5.56
CA LYS A 288 -7.43 5.89 5.37
C LYS A 288 -6.68 5.17 4.26
N GLU A 289 -6.51 5.83 3.12
CA GLU A 289 -5.80 5.25 1.96
C GLU A 289 -4.35 4.91 2.31
N ILE A 290 -3.65 5.80 3.01
CA ILE A 290 -2.28 5.55 3.48
C ILE A 290 -2.24 4.37 4.45
N ALA A 291 -3.14 4.31 5.44
CA ALA A 291 -3.20 3.19 6.37
C ALA A 291 -3.51 1.87 5.66
N ALA A 292 -4.45 1.88 4.70
CA ALA A 292 -4.81 0.71 3.90
C ALA A 292 -3.61 0.20 3.08
N LEU A 293 -2.89 1.09 2.40
CA LEU A 293 -1.68 0.74 1.64
C LEU A 293 -0.57 0.20 2.54
N ALA A 294 -0.37 0.79 3.73
CA ALA A 294 0.63 0.33 4.68
C ALA A 294 0.30 -1.06 5.25
N LEU A 295 -0.96 -1.33 5.61
CA LEU A 295 -1.42 -2.66 6.03
C LEU A 295 -1.28 -3.69 4.89
N GLN A 296 -1.59 -3.29 3.64
CA GLN A 296 -1.41 -4.17 2.48
C GLN A 296 0.07 -4.49 2.24
N CYS A 297 0.97 -3.52 2.42
CA CYS A 297 2.41 -3.78 2.41
C CYS A 297 2.79 -4.78 3.51
N LEU A 298 2.34 -4.58 4.75
CA LEU A 298 2.64 -5.51 5.84
C LEU A 298 2.18 -6.94 5.53
N ALA A 299 0.94 -7.11 5.08
CA ALA A 299 0.41 -8.43 4.71
C ALA A 299 1.25 -9.10 3.60
N ASP A 300 1.61 -8.34 2.55
CA ASP A 300 2.42 -8.87 1.45
C ASP A 300 3.82 -9.30 1.93
N PHE A 301 4.51 -8.46 2.71
CA PHE A 301 5.81 -8.82 3.30
C PHE A 301 5.69 -10.04 4.23
N PHE A 302 4.66 -10.08 5.10
CA PHE A 302 4.43 -11.19 6.02
C PHE A 302 4.23 -12.52 5.29
N SER A 303 3.68 -12.51 4.07
CA SER A 303 3.47 -13.73 3.27
C SER A 303 4.77 -14.47 2.91
N TRP A 304 5.93 -13.81 2.90
CA TRP A 304 7.19 -14.44 2.47
C TRP A 304 8.42 -14.21 3.36
N ILE A 305 8.38 -13.29 4.35
CA ILE A 305 9.50 -13.10 5.29
C ILE A 305 9.55 -14.19 6.38
N PRO A 306 10.74 -14.48 6.96
CA PRO A 306 10.87 -15.26 8.18
C PRO A 306 10.52 -14.40 9.39
N LEU A 307 9.32 -14.60 9.96
CA LEU A 307 8.73 -13.68 10.94
C LEU A 307 9.32 -13.80 12.36
N SER A 308 9.95 -14.91 12.71
CA SER A 308 10.39 -15.23 14.08
C SER A 308 11.35 -14.20 14.71
N SER A 309 12.18 -13.53 13.93
CA SER A 309 13.15 -12.54 14.43
C SER A 309 12.78 -11.09 14.10
N LEU A 310 11.65 -10.86 13.44
CA LEU A 310 11.28 -9.54 12.88
C LEU A 310 9.98 -8.98 13.45
N MET A 311 9.18 -9.81 14.13
CA MET A 311 7.93 -9.39 14.74
C MET A 311 8.18 -8.76 16.10
N THR A 312 7.71 -7.53 16.29
CA THR A 312 7.78 -6.81 17.56
C THR A 312 6.40 -6.69 18.19
N THR A 313 6.35 -6.69 19.52
CA THR A 313 5.11 -6.53 20.30
C THR A 313 4.41 -5.20 20.01
N SER A 314 5.16 -4.15 19.68
CA SER A 314 4.62 -2.85 19.27
C SER A 314 3.83 -2.99 17.96
N LEU A 315 4.43 -3.53 16.91
CA LEU A 315 3.78 -3.72 15.61
C LEU A 315 2.53 -4.59 15.72
N LEU A 316 2.59 -5.65 16.54
CA LEU A 316 1.42 -6.49 16.81
C LEU A 316 0.29 -5.68 17.43
N THR A 317 0.59 -4.90 18.47
CA THR A 317 -0.39 -4.03 19.15
C THR A 317 -1.02 -3.03 18.18
N THR A 318 -0.21 -2.42 17.29
CA THR A 318 -0.69 -1.52 16.24
C THR A 318 -1.68 -2.25 15.31
N ILE A 319 -1.30 -3.42 14.78
CA ILE A 319 -2.15 -4.20 13.88
C ILE A 319 -3.48 -4.59 14.55
N PHE A 320 -3.45 -5.05 15.80
CA PHE A 320 -4.68 -5.35 16.55
C PHE A 320 -5.53 -4.10 16.82
N GLY A 321 -4.89 -2.96 17.09
CA GLY A 321 -5.56 -1.67 17.17
C GLY A 321 -6.36 -1.35 15.88
N TYR A 322 -5.78 -1.61 14.71
CA TYR A 322 -6.48 -1.48 13.43
C TYR A 322 -7.55 -2.57 13.21
N ALA A 323 -7.32 -3.81 13.65
CA ALA A 323 -8.30 -4.89 13.57
C ALA A 323 -9.59 -4.55 14.34
N SER A 324 -9.48 -3.83 15.47
CA SER A 324 -10.63 -3.37 16.25
C SER A 324 -11.59 -2.46 15.47
N PHE A 325 -11.14 -1.80 14.40
CA PHE A 325 -12.02 -1.02 13.51
C PHE A 325 -12.99 -1.89 12.72
N GLY A 326 -12.69 -3.18 12.52
CA GLY A 326 -13.60 -4.12 11.87
C GLY A 326 -14.89 -4.35 12.66
N CYS A 327 -14.83 -4.20 13.98
CA CYS A 327 -15.97 -4.34 14.89
C CYS A 327 -16.86 -3.08 14.97
N GLN A 328 -16.48 -1.98 14.31
CA GLN A 328 -17.22 -0.72 14.32
C GLN A 328 -18.00 -0.55 13.02
N THR A 329 -19.23 -0.02 13.07
CA THR A 329 -20.03 0.22 11.87
C THR A 329 -19.52 1.43 11.06
N GLY A 330 -19.26 1.25 9.76
CA GLY A 330 -18.91 2.32 8.81
C GLY A 330 -17.58 2.14 8.08
N ASP A 331 -16.94 3.24 7.69
CA ASP A 331 -15.73 3.22 6.83
C ASP A 331 -14.49 2.53 7.45
N GLY A 332 -14.56 2.08 8.70
CA GLY A 332 -13.47 1.38 9.41
C GLY A 332 -13.34 -0.10 9.03
N HIS A 333 -14.37 -0.71 8.43
CA HIS A 333 -14.37 -2.15 8.12
C HIS A 333 -13.24 -2.55 7.17
N GLN A 334 -12.93 -1.73 6.15
CA GLN A 334 -11.86 -2.03 5.20
C GLN A 334 -10.50 -2.14 5.89
N LEU A 335 -10.19 -1.22 6.82
CA LEU A 335 -8.95 -1.23 7.58
C LEU A 335 -8.89 -2.44 8.52
N GLY A 336 -10.01 -2.76 9.17
CA GLY A 336 -10.14 -3.96 10.01
C GLY A 336 -9.87 -5.25 9.24
N THR A 337 -10.42 -5.39 8.03
CA THR A 337 -10.20 -6.55 7.16
C THR A 337 -8.73 -6.69 6.73
N LEU A 338 -8.07 -5.58 6.35
CA LEU A 338 -6.65 -5.60 5.98
C LEU A 338 -5.73 -5.92 7.17
N ALA A 339 -6.07 -5.43 8.37
CA ALA A 339 -5.35 -5.78 9.59
C ALA A 339 -5.54 -7.25 9.95
N MET A 340 -6.75 -7.81 9.76
CA MET A 340 -7.01 -9.23 9.92
C MET A 340 -6.25 -10.09 8.91
N ASP A 341 -6.03 -9.60 7.69
CA ASP A 341 -5.17 -10.29 6.71
C ASP A 341 -3.72 -10.36 7.24
N CYS A 342 -3.19 -9.29 7.83
CA CYS A 342 -1.88 -9.33 8.49
C CYS A 342 -1.81 -10.35 9.64
N ILE A 343 -2.84 -10.37 10.51
CA ILE A 343 -2.92 -11.31 11.64
C ILE A 343 -2.98 -12.76 11.14
N ASN A 344 -3.77 -13.03 10.09
CA ASN A 344 -3.87 -14.35 9.49
C ASN A 344 -2.53 -14.84 8.91
N GLU A 345 -1.75 -13.96 8.28
CA GLU A 345 -0.41 -14.31 7.78
C GLU A 345 0.57 -14.63 8.93
N ILE A 346 0.50 -13.90 10.04
CA ILE A 346 1.32 -14.18 11.23
C ILE A 346 0.97 -15.55 11.82
N VAL A 347 -0.32 -15.82 11.98
CA VAL A 347 -0.80 -17.03 12.63
C VAL A 347 -0.62 -18.24 11.72
N SER A 348 -0.90 -18.13 10.42
CA SER A 348 -0.73 -19.24 9.47
C SER A 348 0.71 -19.77 9.38
N LYS A 349 1.69 -18.91 9.68
CA LYS A 349 3.12 -19.26 9.65
C LYS A 349 3.65 -19.87 10.94
N ASN A 350 2.82 -20.12 11.96
CA ASN A 350 3.25 -20.56 13.27
C ASN A 350 4.43 -19.72 13.78
N CYS A 351 4.31 -18.40 13.69
CA CYS A 351 5.36 -17.52 14.17
C CYS A 351 5.62 -17.81 15.65
N VAL A 352 6.83 -18.30 15.94
CA VAL A 352 7.37 -18.45 17.28
C VAL A 352 8.48 -17.42 17.40
N PRO A 353 8.20 -16.21 17.92
CA PRO A 353 9.25 -15.22 18.16
C PRO A 353 10.25 -15.72 19.21
N GLU A 354 11.45 -15.14 19.24
CA GLU A 354 12.47 -15.47 20.26
C GLU A 354 11.97 -15.20 21.70
N GLU A 355 11.02 -14.28 21.86
CA GLU A 355 10.29 -13.95 23.11
C GLU A 355 8.90 -14.64 23.16
N PHE A 356 8.88 -15.95 22.98
CA PHE A 356 7.66 -16.76 22.77
C PHE A 356 6.55 -16.55 23.81
N GLU A 357 6.86 -16.52 25.11
CA GLU A 357 5.83 -16.46 26.16
C GLU A 357 5.09 -15.12 26.18
N GLU A 358 5.81 -14.00 26.08
CA GLU A 358 5.21 -12.66 26.12
C GLU A 358 4.44 -12.36 24.82
N PHE A 359 4.97 -12.80 23.68
CA PHE A 359 4.28 -12.71 22.39
C PHE A 359 2.99 -13.52 22.36
N LEU A 360 3.03 -14.78 22.79
CA LEU A 360 1.88 -15.67 22.77
C LEU A 360 0.81 -15.18 23.75
N LEU A 361 1.20 -14.75 24.95
CA LEU A 361 0.31 -14.19 25.95
C LEU A 361 -0.33 -12.88 25.46
N LYS A 362 0.43 -12.01 24.78
CA LYS A 362 -0.10 -10.81 24.14
C LYS A 362 -1.07 -11.13 23.01
N LEU A 363 -0.73 -12.09 22.14
CA LEU A 363 -1.59 -12.55 21.05
C LEU A 363 -2.92 -13.09 21.61
N PHE A 364 -2.87 -13.94 22.64
CA PHE A 364 -4.06 -14.48 23.30
C PHE A 364 -4.90 -13.38 23.96
N GLN A 365 -4.28 -12.41 24.64
CA GLN A 365 -4.98 -11.28 25.26
C GLN A 365 -5.69 -10.40 24.24
N GLU A 366 -4.99 -9.97 23.18
CA GLU A 366 -5.57 -9.13 22.12
C GLU A 366 -6.69 -9.87 21.37
N THR A 367 -6.50 -11.16 21.12
CA THR A 367 -7.52 -12.02 20.51
C THR A 367 -8.75 -12.16 21.41
N TYR A 368 -8.54 -12.39 22.70
CA TYR A 368 -9.62 -12.50 23.66
C TYR A 368 -10.40 -11.19 23.78
N GLN A 369 -9.71 -10.05 23.76
CA GLN A 369 -10.33 -8.73 23.76
C GLN A 369 -11.17 -8.51 22.49
N LEU A 370 -10.65 -8.87 21.32
CA LEU A 370 -11.37 -8.76 20.05
C LEU A 370 -12.58 -9.70 20.00
N LEU A 371 -12.45 -10.93 20.55
CA LEU A 371 -13.57 -11.85 20.77
C LEU A 371 -14.60 -11.29 21.75
N GLN A 372 -14.18 -10.68 22.85
CA GLN A 372 -15.07 -10.05 23.81
C GLN A 372 -15.83 -8.87 23.18
N ASP A 373 -15.16 -8.04 22.38
CA ASP A 373 -15.82 -6.94 21.67
C ASP A 373 -16.85 -7.45 20.64
N LEU A 374 -16.60 -8.60 20.00
CA LEU A 374 -17.55 -9.27 19.10
C LEU A 374 -18.71 -10.00 19.82
N VAL A 375 -18.46 -10.60 20.99
CA VAL A 375 -19.41 -11.49 21.67
C VAL A 375 -20.19 -10.80 22.79
N ILE A 376 -19.55 -9.89 23.53
CA ILE A 376 -20.14 -9.16 24.69
C ILE A 376 -20.69 -7.80 24.25
N GLY A 377 -20.32 -7.29 23.07
CA GLY A 377 -20.93 -6.10 22.47
C GLY A 377 -22.40 -6.33 22.13
N GLN A 378 -23.31 -6.16 23.09
CA GLN A 378 -24.77 -6.30 22.96
C GLN A 378 -25.44 -5.35 21.94
N ASN A 379 -24.69 -4.71 21.04
CA ASN A 379 -25.20 -3.81 20.00
C ASN A 379 -24.59 -4.02 18.61
N ILE A 380 -23.73 -5.04 18.39
CA ILE A 380 -23.32 -5.41 17.03
C ILE A 380 -24.28 -6.49 16.56
N ASN A 381 -25.22 -6.12 15.69
CA ASN A 381 -26.00 -7.14 14.99
C ASN A 381 -25.01 -7.89 14.08
N PHE A 382 -24.87 -9.21 14.22
CA PHE A 382 -23.96 -10.00 13.38
C PHE A 382 -24.23 -9.82 11.87
N ALA A 383 -25.44 -9.35 11.52
CA ALA A 383 -25.85 -8.99 10.17
C ALA A 383 -25.24 -7.66 9.64
N ASP A 384 -24.74 -6.79 10.51
CA ASP A 384 -24.17 -5.46 10.15
C ASP A 384 -22.64 -5.50 10.00
N LEU A 385 -21.99 -6.64 10.30
CA LEU A 385 -20.56 -6.83 10.10
C LEU A 385 -20.27 -7.21 8.65
N ASP A 386 -19.18 -6.68 8.10
CA ASP A 386 -18.74 -7.03 6.75
C ASP A 386 -18.42 -8.52 6.64
N GLU A 387 -19.01 -9.19 5.64
CA GLU A 387 -18.88 -10.64 5.44
C GLU A 387 -17.41 -11.05 5.28
N LYS A 388 -16.58 -10.23 4.60
CA LYS A 388 -15.16 -10.52 4.43
C LYS A 388 -14.42 -10.49 5.75
N TYR A 389 -14.72 -9.53 6.62
CA TYR A 389 -14.14 -9.47 7.96
C TYR A 389 -14.48 -10.73 8.77
N CYS A 390 -15.75 -11.14 8.78
CA CYS A 390 -16.21 -12.34 9.45
C CYS A 390 -15.50 -13.61 8.93
N ILE A 391 -15.32 -13.75 7.61
CA ILE A 391 -14.58 -14.88 7.01
C ILE A 391 -13.13 -14.89 7.49
N ARG A 392 -12.44 -13.75 7.48
CA ARG A 392 -11.04 -13.65 7.93
C ARG A 392 -10.90 -13.97 9.41
N PHE A 393 -11.86 -13.55 10.23
CA PHE A 393 -11.89 -13.86 11.66
C PHE A 393 -12.16 -15.34 11.93
N CYS A 394 -13.06 -15.97 11.18
CA CYS A 394 -13.26 -17.42 11.26
C CYS A 394 -12.02 -18.21 10.85
N ASN A 395 -11.29 -17.77 9.81
CA ASN A 395 -10.03 -18.39 9.41
C ASN A 395 -8.98 -18.30 10.53
N TYR A 396 -8.85 -17.15 11.17
CA TYR A 396 -7.99 -16.97 12.35
C TYR A 396 -8.33 -17.98 13.45
N ARG A 397 -9.62 -18.12 13.81
CA ARG A 397 -10.07 -19.08 14.84
C ARG A 397 -9.76 -20.53 14.48
N ASN A 398 -9.93 -20.89 13.21
CA ASN A 398 -9.63 -22.25 12.74
C ASN A 398 -8.12 -22.54 12.77
N LEU A 399 -7.30 -21.57 12.38
CA LEU A 399 -5.84 -21.68 12.48
C LEU A 399 -5.38 -21.83 13.94
N GLY A 400 -5.96 -21.04 14.86
CA GLY A 400 -5.68 -21.14 16.30
C GLY A 400 -6.14 -22.45 16.94
N HIS A 401 -7.11 -23.16 16.36
CA HIS A 401 -7.50 -24.52 16.77
C HIS A 401 -6.56 -25.62 16.27
N THR A 402 -5.72 -25.31 15.27
CA THR A 402 -4.82 -26.27 14.62
C THR A 402 -3.38 -26.17 15.15
N MET A 403 -3.03 -25.05 15.79
CA MET A 403 -1.88 -24.95 16.71
C MET A 403 -2.18 -25.64 18.03
#